data_AF-A0A9P9P283-F1
#
_entry.id   AF-A0A9P9P283-F1
#
_cell.length_a   1.000
_cell.length_b   1.000
_cell.length_c   1.000
_cell.angle_alpha   90.00
_cell.angle_beta   90.00
_cell.angle_gamma   90.00
#
_symmetry.space_group_name_H-M   'P 1'
#
loop_
_entity.id
_entity.type
_entity.pdbx_description
1 polymer ?
#
loop_
_entity_poly.entity_id
_entity_poly.type
_entity_poly.pdbx_seq_one_letter_code
_entity_poly.pdbx_strand_id
1 'polypeptide(L)'
;MSLKSIYRGDETLEPFGSGDSKAQAAGAKTPTEVQKRTLEPERARELMASQTDDLEFEENHRDELAMAEEDDALATEPEQISVAEFKTLQEMLSNPDARSDDIKAEIIRLQEAQTLDKTNLRKLETELRKFEILETRKLESEHTITKLKNSLADTTNKLWDAGAQAAEYETRIEKLENDLGFALTEAQFQREWGEKFYKDRNKLIDERDQYLDNFEEQKQTSEATIKALQDSLADTSDKLHRSNARSENIKAGIIRLQEARGSDKIKLGELEQELATLHNTSEEKEQASAATIKALQDSLENTGNQLRVTEVQAAKDIRELISKHVSEMVKVKTLELTEESLLTDQTELIDQRDQYLRDIEEQKQISATTINTLQDSLDAAMKRTKELEEENLFLIQLFPVIKNIDGQEIETLKQELAQVGDESKT
;
A
#
# COMPACT_ATOMS: atom_id res chain seq x y z
N MET A 1 29.17 10.44 -13.67
CA MET A 1 30.22 9.61 -14.30
C MET A 1 30.01 9.62 -15.81
N SER A 2 31.11 9.74 -16.55
CA SER A 2 31.30 9.52 -17.99
C SER A 2 30.61 10.46 -19.01
N LEU A 3 31.40 11.45 -19.42
CA LEU A 3 31.42 12.05 -20.76
C LEU A 3 31.82 11.02 -21.83
N LYS A 4 31.25 11.15 -23.04
CA LYS A 4 31.81 10.77 -24.36
C LYS A 4 30.88 11.36 -25.44
N SER A 5 31.25 12.46 -26.11
CA SER A 5 32.04 12.52 -27.37
C SER A 5 31.15 12.14 -28.58
N ILE A 6 31.05 12.82 -29.74
CA ILE A 6 32.03 13.52 -30.58
C ILE A 6 31.28 14.39 -31.60
N TYR A 7 31.85 15.57 -31.86
CA TYR A 7 31.62 16.45 -33.02
C TYR A 7 32.22 15.84 -34.31
N ARG A 8 31.43 15.72 -35.37
CA ARG A 8 31.81 15.77 -36.82
C ARG A 8 30.55 16.31 -37.52
N GLY A 9 30.53 17.45 -38.19
CA GLY A 9 31.52 17.99 -39.11
C GLY A 9 31.12 17.55 -40.50
N ASP A 10 30.31 18.37 -41.18
CA ASP A 10 30.31 18.54 -42.65
C ASP A 10 29.49 19.80 -43.00
N GLU A 11 30.21 20.92 -42.99
CA GLU A 11 29.92 22.08 -43.82
C GLU A 11 30.44 21.76 -45.24
N THR A 12 29.57 21.85 -46.24
CA THR A 12 30.00 22.13 -47.61
C THR A 12 29.25 23.35 -48.10
N LEU A 13 29.99 24.45 -48.12
CA LEU A 13 29.67 25.75 -48.65
C LEU A 13 30.12 25.84 -50.12
N GLU A 14 29.20 26.36 -50.93
CA GLU A 14 29.37 27.11 -52.20
C GLU A 14 29.72 26.37 -53.53
N PRO A 15 29.85 27.08 -54.68
CA PRO A 15 28.91 27.96 -55.41
C PRO A 15 28.86 27.66 -56.95
N PHE A 16 28.13 28.50 -57.72
CA PHE A 16 28.18 28.71 -59.18
C PHE A 16 27.42 27.80 -60.16
N GLY A 17 26.80 28.46 -61.16
CA GLY A 17 26.33 27.89 -62.42
C GLY A 17 24.98 28.46 -62.89
N SER A 18 24.84 29.78 -63.08
CA SER A 18 24.86 30.45 -64.39
C SER A 18 23.88 29.89 -65.45
N GLY A 19 22.80 30.62 -65.67
CA GLY A 19 21.91 30.48 -66.82
C GLY A 19 21.24 31.82 -67.10
N ASP A 20 21.92 32.63 -67.91
CA ASP A 20 21.47 33.92 -68.42
C ASP A 20 20.06 33.87 -69.02
N SER A 21 19.25 34.91 -68.77
CA SER A 21 18.52 35.63 -69.82
C SER A 21 17.90 36.93 -69.29
N LYS A 22 18.53 38.02 -69.73
CA LYS A 22 18.12 39.43 -69.75
C LYS A 22 16.61 39.69 -69.86
N ALA A 23 16.09 40.58 -69.02
CA ALA A 23 15.28 41.73 -69.46
C ALA A 23 15.10 42.77 -68.34
N GLN A 24 15.89 43.83 -68.46
CA GLN A 24 15.60 45.24 -68.16
C GLN A 24 14.95 45.66 -66.84
N ALA A 25 15.83 46.27 -66.03
CA ALA A 25 15.54 47.19 -64.96
C ALA A 25 15.02 48.55 -65.46
N ALA A 26 14.06 49.11 -64.73
CA ALA A 26 14.01 50.52 -64.32
C ALA A 26 13.01 50.55 -63.14
N GLY A 27 13.43 50.75 -61.89
CA GLY A 27 14.18 51.92 -61.44
C GLY A 27 13.21 52.86 -60.74
N ALA A 28 12.71 52.44 -59.57
CA ALA A 28 11.89 53.27 -58.70
C ALA A 28 12.70 54.47 -58.18
N LYS A 29 12.15 55.68 -58.33
CA LYS A 29 12.53 56.87 -57.57
C LYS A 29 11.30 57.41 -56.85
N THR A 30 11.54 57.77 -55.59
CA THR A 30 10.65 58.35 -54.58
C THR A 30 10.05 59.70 -54.97
N PRO A 31 8.97 60.14 -54.29
CA PRO A 31 8.15 61.27 -54.69
C PRO A 31 8.77 62.60 -54.31
N THR A 32 8.82 63.54 -55.25
CA THR A 32 9.16 64.95 -55.00
C THR A 32 7.96 65.80 -55.36
N GLU A 33 7.29 66.29 -54.32
CA GLU A 33 6.84 67.68 -54.18
C GLU A 33 6.10 68.30 -55.38
N VAL A 34 4.78 68.08 -55.47
CA VAL A 34 3.90 68.87 -56.34
C VAL A 34 3.48 70.13 -55.59
N GLN A 35 4.17 71.22 -55.91
CA GLN A 35 3.78 72.57 -55.52
C GLN A 35 2.41 72.93 -56.09
N LYS A 36 1.58 73.50 -55.22
CA LYS A 36 0.37 74.25 -55.52
C LYS A 36 0.59 75.22 -56.69
N ARG A 37 -0.20 75.06 -57.76
CA ARG A 37 -0.64 76.18 -58.61
C ARG A 37 -2.14 76.04 -58.83
N THR A 38 -2.87 76.73 -57.97
CA THR A 38 -4.17 77.32 -58.28
C THR A 38 -4.04 78.16 -59.55
N LEU A 39 -4.71 77.75 -60.62
CA LEU A 39 -4.99 78.57 -61.79
C LEU A 39 -6.46 78.31 -62.18
N GLU A 40 -7.34 79.08 -61.54
CA GLU A 40 -8.44 79.82 -62.18
C GLU A 40 -9.08 79.17 -63.43
N PRO A 41 -10.26 78.52 -63.31
CA PRO A 41 -11.09 78.14 -64.45
C PRO A 41 -12.06 79.24 -64.91
N GLU A 42 -11.96 80.48 -64.42
CA GLU A 42 -12.93 81.55 -64.74
C GLU A 42 -12.68 82.28 -66.07
N ARG A 43 -11.53 82.12 -66.72
CA ARG A 43 -11.23 82.84 -67.99
C ARG A 43 -11.69 82.15 -69.28
N ALA A 44 -12.15 80.90 -69.22
CA ALA A 44 -12.62 80.18 -70.42
C ALA A 44 -14.14 80.32 -70.66
N ARG A 45 -14.92 80.69 -69.65
CA ARG A 45 -16.38 80.89 -69.77
C ARG A 45 -16.79 82.30 -70.18
N GLU A 46 -15.92 83.29 -70.04
CA GLU A 46 -16.23 84.69 -70.35
C GLU A 46 -15.95 85.08 -71.82
N LEU A 47 -15.25 84.23 -72.58
CA LEU A 47 -14.93 84.46 -74.00
C LEU A 47 -15.89 83.76 -74.98
N MET A 48 -16.76 82.87 -74.49
CA MET A 48 -17.74 82.13 -75.31
C MET A 48 -19.17 82.65 -75.16
N ALA A 49 -19.39 83.69 -74.32
CA ALA A 49 -20.70 84.31 -74.10
C ALA A 49 -20.83 85.72 -74.70
N SER A 50 -19.80 86.24 -75.40
CA SER A 50 -19.84 87.58 -76.02
C SER A 50 -19.90 87.57 -77.55
N GLN A 51 -20.31 86.46 -78.18
CA GLN A 51 -20.44 86.36 -79.63
C GLN A 51 -21.74 85.63 -80.06
N THR A 52 -22.87 86.02 -79.48
CA THR A 52 -24.19 85.57 -79.94
C THR A 52 -25.18 86.71 -80.23
N ASP A 53 -24.72 87.96 -80.39
CA ASP A 53 -25.61 89.11 -80.66
C ASP A 53 -25.35 89.87 -81.97
N ASP A 54 -24.48 89.40 -82.87
CA ASP A 54 -24.26 90.05 -84.18
C ASP A 54 -24.52 89.11 -85.38
N LEU A 55 -25.69 88.44 -85.38
CA LEU A 55 -26.19 87.67 -86.54
C LEU A 55 -27.53 88.20 -87.08
N GLU A 56 -27.74 89.52 -87.03
CA GLU A 56 -28.82 90.21 -87.77
C GLU A 56 -28.28 91.43 -88.52
N PHE A 57 -27.27 91.27 -89.38
CA PHE A 57 -26.96 92.31 -90.37
C PHE A 57 -26.14 91.77 -91.55
N GLU A 58 -26.80 91.05 -92.47
CA GLU A 58 -26.45 91.02 -93.91
C GLU A 58 -27.44 90.14 -94.69
N GLU A 59 -28.74 90.45 -94.55
CA GLU A 59 -29.77 90.04 -95.51
C GLU A 59 -30.42 91.31 -96.07
N ASN A 60 -29.65 92.08 -96.84
CA ASN A 60 -30.13 93.08 -97.80
C ASN A 60 -28.96 93.52 -98.67
N HIS A 61 -29.25 93.86 -99.92
CA HIS A 61 -28.32 94.13 -101.03
C HIS A 61 -27.90 92.90 -101.85
N ARG A 62 -28.91 92.26 -102.47
CA ARG A 62 -28.70 91.45 -103.68
C ARG A 62 -29.49 91.93 -104.90
N ASP A 63 -29.84 93.21 -104.98
CA ASP A 63 -30.63 93.77 -106.10
C ASP A 63 -30.20 95.17 -106.60
N GLU A 64 -28.94 95.58 -106.43
CA GLU A 64 -28.45 96.84 -107.05
C GLU A 64 -27.18 96.58 -107.87
N LEU A 65 -27.35 95.94 -109.02
CA LEU A 65 -26.37 95.94 -110.11
C LEU A 65 -27.11 95.93 -111.46
N ALA A 66 -28.02 96.88 -111.59
CA ALA A 66 -28.57 97.31 -112.87
C ALA A 66 -28.91 98.79 -112.70
N MET A 67 -27.93 99.67 -112.87
CA MET A 67 -28.05 101.11 -113.19
C MET A 67 -26.66 101.76 -113.01
N ALA A 68 -25.84 101.67 -114.06
CA ALA A 68 -24.73 102.58 -114.34
C ALA A 68 -24.19 102.32 -115.77
N GLU A 69 -25.09 102.39 -116.75
CA GLU A 69 -24.70 102.73 -118.14
C GLU A 69 -25.47 104.01 -118.48
N GLU A 70 -25.06 105.12 -117.89
CA GLU A 70 -25.42 106.45 -118.35
C GLU A 70 -24.14 107.28 -118.39
N ASP A 71 -23.88 107.79 -119.58
CA ASP A 71 -23.06 108.94 -119.92
C ASP A 71 -21.60 108.98 -119.46
N ASP A 72 -20.68 108.75 -120.40
CA ASP A 72 -19.81 109.85 -120.81
C ASP A 72 -19.09 109.58 -122.14
N ALA A 73 -18.75 110.67 -122.84
CA ALA A 73 -18.13 110.78 -124.17
C ALA A 73 -19.14 110.82 -125.33
N LEU A 74 -19.78 111.96 -125.62
CA LEU A 74 -19.09 113.22 -125.99
C LEU A 74 -17.89 112.97 -126.90
N ALA A 75 -18.10 112.20 -127.98
CA ALA A 75 -17.34 112.39 -129.20
C ALA A 75 -17.84 113.69 -129.84
N THR A 76 -17.25 114.79 -129.39
CA THR A 76 -17.24 116.08 -130.06
C THR A 76 -16.97 115.85 -131.54
N GLU A 77 -17.86 116.38 -132.37
CA GLU A 77 -17.66 116.50 -133.81
C GLU A 77 -16.25 117.06 -134.06
N PRO A 78 -15.45 116.49 -134.99
CA PRO A 78 -14.22 117.15 -135.38
C PRO A 78 -14.63 118.52 -135.92
N GLU A 79 -14.19 119.58 -135.24
CA GLU A 79 -14.32 120.97 -135.67
C GLU A 79 -13.88 121.05 -137.14
N GLN A 80 -14.86 120.95 -138.03
CA GLN A 80 -14.68 121.27 -139.42
C GLN A 80 -14.40 122.75 -139.42
N ILE A 81 -13.14 123.09 -139.70
CA ILE A 81 -12.60 124.41 -140.05
C ILE A 81 -13.77 125.34 -140.35
N SER A 82 -14.09 126.19 -139.38
CA SER A 82 -15.33 126.95 -139.42
C SER A 82 -15.36 127.72 -140.73
N VAL A 83 -16.53 127.85 -141.35
CA VAL A 83 -16.70 128.64 -142.58
C VAL A 83 -16.10 130.05 -142.44
N ALA A 84 -15.95 130.55 -141.20
CA ALA A 84 -15.20 131.76 -140.88
C ALA A 84 -13.68 131.65 -141.17
N GLU A 85 -12.99 130.59 -140.76
CA GLU A 85 -11.56 130.36 -141.05
C GLU A 85 -11.31 130.20 -142.56
N PHE A 86 -12.22 129.53 -143.27
CA PHE A 86 -12.14 129.43 -144.74
C PHE A 86 -12.38 130.79 -145.43
N LYS A 87 -13.28 131.62 -144.87
CA LYS A 87 -13.58 132.96 -145.37
C LYS A 87 -12.46 133.96 -145.07
N THR A 88 -11.78 133.83 -143.94
CA THR A 88 -10.57 134.59 -143.61
C THR A 88 -9.40 134.19 -144.52
N LEU A 89 -9.22 132.88 -144.81
CA LEU A 89 -8.27 132.42 -145.82
C LEU A 89 -8.61 132.93 -147.23
N GLN A 90 -9.90 133.05 -147.56
CA GLN A 90 -10.39 133.55 -148.85
C GLN A 90 -10.26 135.08 -149.00
N GLU A 91 -10.42 135.87 -147.93
CA GLU A 91 -10.16 137.32 -147.90
C GLU A 91 -8.65 137.64 -147.90
N MET A 92 -7.85 136.87 -147.16
CA MET A 92 -6.39 136.93 -147.21
C MET A 92 -5.86 136.62 -148.61
N LEU A 93 -6.63 135.96 -149.48
CA LEU A 93 -6.24 135.59 -150.84
C LEU A 93 -6.18 136.77 -151.84
N SER A 94 -6.54 137.99 -151.43
CA SER A 94 -6.68 139.17 -152.31
C SER A 94 -5.59 140.26 -152.21
N ASN A 95 -4.58 140.15 -151.33
CA ASN A 95 -3.50 141.15 -151.21
C ASN A 95 -2.10 140.52 -150.93
N PRO A 96 -1.13 140.55 -151.87
CA PRO A 96 -0.01 139.60 -151.91
C PRO A 96 1.11 139.77 -150.85
N ASP A 97 1.42 141.00 -150.41
CA ASP A 97 2.66 141.23 -149.65
C ASP A 97 2.55 141.06 -148.12
N ALA A 98 1.33 140.96 -147.58
CA ALA A 98 1.10 140.57 -146.17
C ALA A 98 0.86 139.05 -145.98
N ARG A 99 0.65 138.29 -147.06
CA ARG A 99 0.23 136.87 -147.03
C ARG A 99 1.31 135.87 -146.64
N SER A 100 2.58 136.16 -146.88
CA SER A 100 3.62 135.15 -146.66
C SER A 100 3.83 134.87 -145.19
N ASP A 101 3.73 135.90 -144.34
CA ASP A 101 4.07 135.78 -142.93
C ASP A 101 2.88 135.27 -142.11
N ASP A 102 1.65 135.67 -142.45
CA ASP A 102 0.43 135.13 -141.81
C ASP A 102 0.20 133.64 -142.15
N ILE A 103 0.45 133.22 -143.39
CA ILE A 103 0.36 131.81 -143.79
C ILE A 103 1.46 130.97 -143.10
N LYS A 104 2.69 131.50 -142.96
CA LYS A 104 3.74 130.83 -142.20
C LYS A 104 3.37 130.70 -140.72
N ALA A 105 2.79 131.75 -140.12
CA ALA A 105 2.35 131.72 -138.73
C ALA A 105 1.27 130.65 -138.51
N GLU A 106 0.30 130.52 -139.43
CA GLU A 106 -0.74 129.49 -139.32
C GLU A 106 -0.19 128.08 -139.57
N ILE A 107 0.77 127.90 -140.50
CA ILE A 107 1.47 126.61 -140.67
C ILE A 107 2.21 126.22 -139.39
N ILE A 108 2.89 127.17 -138.72
CA ILE A 108 3.57 126.93 -137.44
C ILE A 108 2.53 126.54 -136.37
N ARG A 109 1.43 127.28 -136.25
CA ARG A 109 0.34 126.98 -135.30
C ARG A 109 -0.26 125.59 -135.54
N LEU A 110 -0.52 125.20 -136.80
CA LEU A 110 -1.04 123.88 -137.14
C LEU A 110 -0.03 122.76 -136.89
N GLN A 111 1.26 123.01 -137.12
CA GLN A 111 2.33 122.07 -136.75
C GLN A 111 2.42 121.90 -135.23
N GLU A 112 2.33 122.99 -134.47
CA GLU A 112 2.29 122.97 -133.01
C GLU A 112 1.07 122.20 -132.50
N ALA A 113 -0.13 122.47 -133.04
CA ALA A 113 -1.35 121.73 -132.72
C ALA A 113 -1.21 120.24 -133.03
N GLN A 114 -0.63 119.87 -134.18
CA GLN A 114 -0.39 118.48 -134.55
C GLN A 114 0.65 117.80 -133.62
N THR A 115 1.68 118.51 -133.18
CA THR A 115 2.65 117.97 -132.22
C THR A 115 2.07 117.81 -130.82
N LEU A 116 1.20 118.72 -130.40
CA LEU A 116 0.47 118.64 -129.14
C LEU A 116 -0.50 117.45 -129.15
N ASP A 117 -1.23 117.27 -130.25
CA ASP A 117 -2.18 116.16 -130.42
C ASP A 117 -1.48 114.79 -130.41
N LYS A 118 -0.36 114.65 -131.13
CA LYS A 118 0.50 113.45 -131.05
C LYS A 118 1.03 113.18 -129.63
N THR A 119 1.29 114.23 -128.86
CA THR A 119 1.75 114.10 -127.47
C THR A 119 0.62 113.65 -126.55
N ASN A 120 -0.59 114.17 -126.74
CA ASN A 120 -1.79 113.75 -126.01
C ASN A 120 -2.16 112.31 -126.32
N LEU A 121 -2.10 111.90 -127.59
CA LEU A 121 -2.32 110.51 -128.00
C LEU A 121 -1.34 109.54 -127.33
N ARG A 122 -0.04 109.88 -127.27
CA ARG A 122 0.96 109.09 -126.54
C ARG A 122 0.68 108.99 -125.03
N LYS A 123 0.18 110.06 -124.41
CA LYS A 123 -0.23 110.04 -123.00
C LYS A 123 -1.43 109.11 -122.80
N LEU A 124 -2.43 109.19 -123.68
CA LEU A 124 -3.62 108.34 -123.65
C LEU A 124 -3.24 106.85 -123.81
N GLU A 125 -2.35 106.53 -124.76
CA GLU A 125 -1.81 105.17 -124.93
C GLU A 125 -1.05 104.69 -123.68
N THR A 126 -0.35 105.58 -122.98
CA THR A 126 0.36 105.24 -121.74
C THR A 126 -0.61 104.98 -120.59
N GLU A 127 -1.67 105.78 -120.45
CA GLU A 127 -2.72 105.56 -119.46
C GLU A 127 -3.53 104.30 -119.77
N LEU A 128 -3.80 104.00 -121.04
CA LEU A 128 -4.46 102.75 -121.45
C LEU A 128 -3.62 101.53 -121.03
N ARG A 129 -2.31 101.55 -121.27
CA ARG A 129 -1.40 100.49 -120.79
C ARG A 129 -1.39 100.38 -119.26
N LYS A 130 -1.47 101.49 -118.52
CA LYS A 130 -1.58 101.45 -117.06
C LYS A 130 -2.89 100.82 -116.62
N PHE A 131 -4.00 101.13 -117.30
CA PHE A 131 -5.30 100.54 -117.02
C PHE A 131 -5.28 99.02 -117.25
N GLU A 132 -4.72 98.53 -118.36
CA GLU A 132 -4.56 97.10 -118.64
C GLU A 132 -3.75 96.37 -117.55
N ILE A 133 -2.66 96.99 -117.05
CA ILE A 133 -1.87 96.45 -115.94
C ILE A 133 -2.68 96.43 -114.64
N LEU A 134 -3.43 97.49 -114.34
CA LEU A 134 -4.26 97.58 -113.15
C LEU A 134 -5.40 96.55 -113.19
N GLU A 135 -6.01 96.31 -114.35
CA GLU A 135 -7.04 95.31 -114.55
C GLU A 135 -6.48 93.89 -114.33
N THR A 136 -5.29 93.60 -114.88
CA THR A 136 -4.61 92.31 -114.63
C THR A 136 -4.33 92.12 -113.14
N ARG A 137 -3.82 93.14 -112.44
CA ARG A 137 -3.57 93.09 -110.99
C ARG A 137 -4.85 92.93 -110.19
N LYS A 138 -5.96 93.55 -110.61
CA LYS A 138 -7.27 93.38 -109.99
C LYS A 138 -7.70 91.93 -110.07
N LEU A 139 -7.65 91.30 -111.24
CA LEU A 139 -8.00 89.89 -111.41
C LEU A 139 -7.10 88.95 -110.58
N GLU A 140 -5.80 89.23 -110.51
CA GLU A 140 -4.87 88.48 -109.64
C GLU A 140 -5.21 88.62 -108.15
N SER A 141 -5.60 89.83 -107.72
CA SER A 141 -6.03 90.10 -106.35
C SER A 141 -7.34 89.39 -106.01
N GLU A 142 -8.32 89.39 -106.92
CA GLU A 142 -9.59 88.67 -106.77
C GLU A 142 -9.35 87.16 -106.63
N HIS A 143 -8.50 86.58 -107.48
CA HIS A 143 -8.12 85.16 -107.36
C HIS A 143 -7.46 84.83 -106.03
N THR A 144 -6.59 85.71 -105.54
CA THR A 144 -5.91 85.55 -104.24
C THR A 144 -6.91 85.63 -103.09
N ILE A 145 -7.87 86.56 -103.14
CA ILE A 145 -8.94 86.70 -102.16
C ILE A 145 -9.81 85.43 -102.15
N THR A 146 -10.19 84.89 -103.31
CA THR A 146 -10.97 83.64 -103.38
C THR A 146 -10.22 82.47 -102.78
N LYS A 147 -8.92 82.33 -103.03
CA LYS A 147 -8.08 81.28 -102.41
C LYS A 147 -8.01 81.44 -100.89
N LEU A 148 -7.82 82.65 -100.38
CA LEU A 148 -7.78 82.92 -98.95
C LEU A 148 -9.13 82.63 -98.30
N LYS A 149 -10.25 82.99 -98.95
CA LYS A 149 -11.60 82.70 -98.47
C LYS A 149 -11.84 81.19 -98.37
N ASN A 150 -11.44 80.42 -99.38
CA ASN A 150 -11.56 78.96 -99.36
C ASN A 150 -10.66 78.34 -98.29
N SER A 151 -9.41 78.78 -98.18
CA SER A 151 -8.49 78.31 -97.13
C SER A 151 -9.01 78.65 -95.73
N LEU A 152 -9.62 79.82 -95.55
CA LEU A 152 -10.21 80.22 -94.28
C LEU A 152 -11.39 79.31 -93.93
N ALA A 153 -12.29 79.06 -94.88
CA ALA A 153 -13.40 78.13 -94.70
C ALA A 153 -12.91 76.72 -94.32
N ASP A 154 -11.87 76.21 -94.99
CA ASP A 154 -11.26 74.92 -94.66
C ASP A 154 -10.66 74.90 -93.24
N THR A 155 -9.99 75.97 -92.83
CA THR A 155 -9.44 76.07 -91.46
C THR A 155 -10.54 76.19 -90.41
N THR A 156 -11.62 76.92 -90.68
CA THR A 156 -12.76 77.05 -89.77
C THR A 156 -13.46 75.70 -89.58
N ASN A 157 -13.69 74.95 -90.66
CA ASN A 157 -14.28 73.62 -90.57
C ASN A 157 -13.39 72.66 -89.76
N LYS A 158 -12.06 72.68 -89.98
CA LYS A 158 -11.11 71.86 -89.19
C LYS A 158 -11.10 72.25 -87.71
N LEU A 159 -11.21 73.54 -87.39
CA LEU A 159 -11.30 74.01 -86.01
C LEU A 159 -12.59 73.56 -85.35
N TRP A 160 -13.70 73.59 -86.08
CA TRP A 160 -14.99 73.08 -85.59
C TRP A 160 -14.92 71.57 -85.30
N ASP A 161 -14.38 70.77 -86.22
CA ASP A 161 -14.20 69.33 -86.03
C ASP A 161 -13.27 69.02 -84.86
N ALA A 162 -12.17 69.79 -84.71
CA ALA A 162 -11.26 69.66 -83.58
C ALA A 162 -11.94 70.02 -82.24
N GLY A 163 -12.81 71.04 -82.23
CA GLY A 163 -13.62 71.41 -81.07
C GLY A 163 -14.60 70.31 -80.67
N ALA A 164 -15.26 69.69 -81.64
CA ALA A 164 -16.15 68.56 -81.41
C ALA A 164 -15.39 67.34 -80.84
N GLN A 165 -14.21 67.03 -81.37
CA GLN A 165 -13.35 65.95 -80.84
C GLN A 165 -12.85 66.25 -79.42
N ALA A 166 -12.49 67.50 -79.11
CA ALA A 166 -12.09 67.89 -77.76
C ALA A 166 -13.21 67.65 -76.75
N ALA A 167 -14.45 68.04 -77.08
CA ALA A 167 -15.62 67.77 -76.23
C ALA A 167 -15.87 66.26 -76.04
N GLU A 168 -15.71 65.45 -77.09
CA GLU A 168 -15.82 63.99 -76.97
C GLU A 168 -14.75 63.42 -76.03
N TYR A 169 -13.50 63.88 -76.13
CA TYR A 169 -12.44 63.45 -75.22
C TYR A 169 -12.70 63.86 -73.78
N GLU A 170 -13.22 65.06 -73.53
CA GLU A 170 -13.62 65.50 -72.18
C GLU A 170 -14.67 64.57 -71.58
N THR A 171 -15.75 64.26 -72.32
CA THR A 171 -16.78 63.34 -71.83
C THR A 171 -16.24 61.93 -71.57
N ARG A 172 -15.28 61.46 -72.40
CA ARG A 172 -14.63 60.17 -72.20
C ARG A 172 -13.71 60.15 -70.98
N ILE A 173 -12.99 61.25 -70.73
CA ILE A 173 -12.16 61.40 -69.54
C ILE A 173 -13.03 61.38 -68.28
N GLU A 174 -14.10 62.17 -68.24
CA GLU A 174 -15.02 62.19 -67.11
C GLU A 174 -15.61 60.80 -66.82
N LYS A 175 -15.98 60.04 -67.87
CA LYS A 175 -16.43 58.66 -67.72
C LYS A 175 -15.35 57.76 -67.11
N LEU A 176 -14.12 57.84 -67.60
CA LEU A 176 -13.00 57.03 -67.08
C LEU A 176 -12.65 57.40 -65.64
N GLU A 177 -12.70 58.68 -65.27
CA GLU A 177 -12.50 59.14 -63.90
C GLU A 177 -13.56 58.58 -62.95
N ASN A 178 -14.82 58.58 -63.38
CA ASN A 178 -15.92 57.96 -62.64
C ASN A 178 -15.75 56.45 -62.49
N ASP A 179 -15.41 55.74 -63.58
CA ASP A 179 -15.16 54.29 -63.56
C ASP A 179 -13.97 53.95 -62.64
N LEU A 180 -12.90 54.74 -62.66
CA LEU A 180 -11.75 54.60 -61.77
C LEU A 180 -12.13 54.87 -60.30
N GLY A 181 -12.97 55.87 -60.04
CA GLY A 181 -13.48 56.16 -58.71
C GLY A 181 -14.29 55.00 -58.12
N PHE A 182 -15.14 54.37 -58.95
CA PHE A 182 -15.89 53.17 -58.55
C PHE A 182 -14.96 51.99 -58.27
N ALA A 183 -14.00 51.71 -59.18
CA ALA A 183 -13.05 50.61 -59.01
C ALA A 183 -12.18 50.78 -57.75
N LEU A 184 -11.77 52.01 -57.43
CA LEU A 184 -11.02 52.30 -56.22
C LEU A 184 -11.84 52.04 -54.95
N THR A 185 -13.11 52.45 -54.95
CA THR A 185 -14.04 52.22 -53.83
C THR A 185 -14.27 50.74 -53.60
N GLU A 186 -14.50 49.97 -54.67
CA GLU A 186 -14.66 48.51 -54.59
C GLU A 186 -13.38 47.82 -54.08
N ALA A 187 -12.20 48.25 -54.55
CA ALA A 187 -10.93 47.71 -54.08
C ALA A 187 -10.68 47.99 -52.58
N GLN A 188 -11.07 49.16 -52.09
CA GLN A 188 -11.01 49.49 -50.66
C GLN A 188 -11.97 48.61 -49.85
N PHE A 189 -13.20 48.43 -50.32
CA PHE A 189 -14.18 47.55 -49.67
C PHE A 189 -13.69 46.10 -49.59
N GLN A 190 -13.16 45.55 -50.70
CA GLN A 190 -12.60 44.20 -50.71
C GLN A 190 -11.40 44.05 -49.77
N ARG A 191 -10.57 45.08 -49.66
CA ARG A 191 -9.45 45.11 -48.72
C ARG A 191 -9.94 45.07 -47.27
N GLU A 192 -10.90 45.91 -46.90
CA GLU A 192 -11.48 45.92 -45.54
C GLU A 192 -12.11 44.57 -45.19
N TRP A 193 -12.85 43.98 -46.13
CA TRP A 193 -13.41 42.65 -45.97
C TRP A 193 -12.33 41.57 -45.81
N GLY A 194 -11.28 41.63 -46.62
CA GLY A 194 -10.12 40.76 -46.51
C GLY A 194 -9.44 40.89 -45.14
N GLU A 195 -9.17 42.11 -44.68
CA GLU A 195 -8.58 42.38 -43.36
C GLU A 195 -9.46 41.85 -42.22
N LYS A 196 -10.79 42.03 -42.32
CA LYS A 196 -11.73 41.45 -41.35
C LYS A 196 -11.68 39.92 -41.36
N PHE A 197 -11.72 39.31 -42.54
CA PHE A 197 -11.64 37.85 -42.68
C PHE A 197 -10.34 37.30 -42.09
N TYR A 198 -9.20 37.96 -42.33
CA TYR A 198 -7.93 37.56 -41.74
C TYR A 198 -7.91 37.68 -40.21
N LYS A 199 -8.52 38.73 -39.64
CA LYS A 199 -8.68 38.88 -38.19
C LYS A 199 -9.56 37.77 -37.60
N ASP A 200 -10.71 37.50 -38.22
CA ASP A 200 -11.63 36.44 -37.78
C ASP A 200 -10.97 35.05 -37.87
N ARG A 201 -10.26 34.78 -38.98
CA ARG A 201 -9.51 33.54 -39.17
C ARG A 201 -8.40 33.36 -38.12
N ASN A 202 -7.62 34.40 -37.85
CA ASN A 202 -6.55 34.32 -36.87
C ASN A 202 -7.11 34.12 -35.46
N LYS A 203 -8.22 34.78 -35.11
CA LYS A 203 -8.92 34.54 -33.84
C LYS A 203 -9.37 33.08 -33.72
N LEU A 204 -9.92 32.48 -34.77
CA LEU A 204 -10.30 31.06 -34.77
C LEU A 204 -9.10 30.13 -34.63
N ILE A 205 -7.95 30.50 -35.21
CA ILE A 205 -6.69 29.76 -35.04
C ILE A 205 -6.21 29.82 -33.59
N ASP A 206 -6.22 31.01 -32.97
CA ASP A 206 -5.82 31.20 -31.58
C ASP A 206 -6.75 30.42 -30.62
N GLU A 207 -8.07 30.46 -30.85
CA GLU A 207 -9.04 29.68 -30.10
C GLU A 207 -8.82 28.17 -30.25
N ARG A 208 -8.57 27.68 -31.47
CA ARG A 208 -8.24 26.28 -31.73
C ARG A 208 -6.99 25.86 -30.97
N ASP A 209 -5.94 26.68 -30.97
CA ASP A 209 -4.68 26.35 -30.31
C ASP A 209 -4.86 26.27 -28.78
N GLN A 210 -5.65 27.17 -28.19
CA GLN A 210 -6.05 27.06 -26.78
C GLN A 210 -6.84 25.78 -26.47
N TYR A 211 -7.75 25.36 -27.36
CA TYR A 211 -8.46 24.08 -27.17
C TYR A 211 -7.52 22.88 -27.24
N LEU A 212 -6.53 22.90 -28.13
CA LEU A 212 -5.54 21.83 -28.25
C LEU A 212 -4.64 21.76 -27.02
N ASP A 213 -4.18 22.91 -26.50
CA ASP A 213 -3.38 22.96 -25.27
C ASP A 213 -4.16 22.41 -24.07
N ASN A 214 -5.41 22.85 -23.89
CA ASN A 214 -6.30 22.35 -22.83
C ASN A 214 -6.55 20.84 -22.96
N PHE A 215 -6.72 20.34 -24.19
CA PHE A 215 -6.92 18.91 -24.44
C PHE A 215 -5.66 18.11 -24.09
N GLU A 216 -4.47 18.60 -24.46
CA GLU A 216 -3.22 17.92 -24.14
C GLU A 216 -2.96 17.91 -22.62
N GLU A 217 -3.29 18.98 -21.89
CA GLU A 217 -3.22 19.00 -20.43
C GLU A 217 -4.16 17.98 -19.78
N GLN A 218 -5.41 17.88 -20.25
CA GLN A 218 -6.38 16.88 -19.77
C GLN A 218 -5.91 15.45 -20.06
N LYS A 219 -5.32 15.24 -21.24
CA LYS A 219 -4.74 13.95 -21.63
C LYS A 219 -3.59 13.58 -20.71
N GLN A 220 -2.63 14.48 -20.48
CA GLN A 220 -1.51 14.25 -19.56
C GLN A 220 -1.99 13.95 -18.14
N THR A 221 -3.02 14.66 -17.66
CA THR A 221 -3.63 14.41 -16.35
C THR A 221 -4.28 13.02 -16.28
N SER A 222 -4.96 12.62 -17.34
CA SER A 222 -5.57 11.29 -17.45
C SER A 222 -4.52 10.18 -17.50
N GLU A 223 -3.45 10.36 -18.27
CA GLU A 223 -2.33 9.42 -18.35
C GLU A 223 -1.63 9.25 -16.99
N ALA A 224 -1.41 10.35 -16.26
CA ALA A 224 -0.86 10.31 -14.91
C ALA A 224 -1.79 9.56 -13.93
N THR A 225 -3.10 9.78 -14.02
CA THR A 225 -4.10 9.08 -13.19
C THR A 225 -4.14 7.59 -13.49
N ILE A 226 -4.10 7.21 -14.77
CA ILE A 226 -4.05 5.81 -15.20
C ILE A 226 -2.80 5.13 -14.64
N LYS A 227 -1.64 5.78 -14.73
CA LYS A 227 -0.39 5.25 -14.15
C LYS A 227 -0.49 5.05 -12.64
N ALA A 228 -1.03 6.03 -11.91
CA ALA A 228 -1.23 5.90 -10.46
C ALA A 228 -2.20 4.75 -10.10
N LEU A 229 -3.25 4.53 -10.90
CA LEU A 229 -4.16 3.40 -10.73
C LEU A 229 -3.48 2.06 -11.02
N GLN A 230 -2.62 1.98 -12.03
CA GLN A 230 -1.83 0.79 -12.34
C GLN A 230 -0.86 0.45 -11.20
N ASP A 231 -0.16 1.44 -10.65
CA ASP A 231 0.75 1.27 -9.52
C ASP A 231 -0.01 0.80 -8.26
N SER A 232 -1.19 1.39 -7.98
CA SER A 232 -2.06 1.00 -6.88
C SER A 232 -2.61 -0.43 -7.05
N LEU A 233 -2.99 -0.81 -8.26
CA LEU A 233 -3.45 -2.17 -8.57
C LEU A 233 -2.33 -3.19 -8.34
N ALA A 234 -1.10 -2.87 -8.73
CA ALA A 234 0.08 -3.72 -8.48
C ALA A 234 0.32 -3.92 -6.98
N ASP A 235 0.33 -2.84 -6.17
CA ASP A 235 0.50 -2.94 -4.72
C ASP A 235 -0.63 -3.74 -4.05
N THR A 236 -1.87 -3.55 -4.51
CA THR A 236 -3.03 -4.30 -4.00
C THR A 236 -2.93 -5.78 -4.35
N SER A 237 -2.46 -6.11 -5.56
CA SER A 237 -2.18 -7.48 -5.99
C SER A 237 -1.10 -8.13 -5.12
N ASP A 238 0.01 -7.43 -4.85
CA ASP A 238 1.09 -7.93 -3.98
C ASP A 238 0.62 -8.15 -2.54
N LYS A 239 -0.23 -7.26 -2.02
CA LYS A 239 -0.88 -7.44 -0.70
C LYS A 239 -1.78 -8.67 -0.69
N LEU A 240 -2.56 -8.89 -1.75
CA LEU A 240 -3.42 -10.06 -1.88
C LEU A 240 -2.60 -11.36 -1.94
N HIS A 241 -1.53 -11.39 -2.75
CA HIS A 241 -0.62 -12.54 -2.81
C HIS A 241 0.01 -12.85 -1.45
N ARG A 242 0.47 -11.84 -0.71
CA ARG A 242 0.99 -12.00 0.67
C ARG A 242 -0.07 -12.53 1.63
N SER A 243 -1.30 -12.02 1.54
CA SER A 243 -2.43 -12.49 2.36
C SER A 243 -2.77 -13.95 2.06
N ASN A 244 -2.82 -14.34 0.78
CA ASN A 244 -3.04 -15.72 0.36
C ASN A 244 -1.94 -16.65 0.86
N ALA A 245 -0.67 -16.27 0.73
CA ALA A 245 0.45 -17.04 1.28
C ALA A 245 0.34 -17.22 2.81
N ARG A 246 -0.06 -16.17 3.53
CA ARG A 246 -0.32 -16.24 4.98
C ARG A 246 -1.48 -17.20 5.29
N SER A 247 -2.55 -17.17 4.52
CA SER A 247 -3.70 -18.07 4.66
C SER A 247 -3.29 -19.54 4.45
N GLU A 248 -2.50 -19.83 3.42
CA GLU A 248 -1.96 -21.18 3.18
C GLU A 248 -1.05 -21.65 4.33
N ASN A 249 -0.20 -20.77 4.86
CA ASN A 249 0.61 -21.08 6.05
C ASN A 249 -0.26 -21.38 7.28
N ILE A 250 -1.36 -20.65 7.48
CA ILE A 250 -2.31 -20.92 8.56
C ILE A 250 -3.00 -22.28 8.35
N LYS A 251 -3.45 -22.60 7.13
CA LYS A 251 -4.03 -23.91 6.81
C LYS A 251 -3.05 -25.04 7.11
N ALA A 252 -1.79 -24.91 6.68
CA ALA A 252 -0.75 -25.88 6.98
C ALA A 252 -0.50 -26.01 8.50
N GLY A 253 -0.52 -24.90 9.23
CA GLY A 253 -0.43 -24.89 10.70
C GLY A 253 -1.61 -25.62 11.37
N ILE A 254 -2.83 -25.43 10.88
CA ILE A 254 -4.03 -26.12 11.38
C ILE A 254 -3.91 -27.64 11.17
N ILE A 255 -3.45 -28.08 9.99
CA ILE A 255 -3.24 -29.50 9.70
C ILE A 255 -2.24 -30.11 10.71
N ARG A 256 -1.09 -29.45 10.94
CA ARG A 256 -0.10 -29.91 11.92
C ARG A 256 -0.67 -29.99 13.34
N LEU A 257 -1.50 -29.03 13.74
CA LEU A 257 -2.18 -29.06 15.04
C LEU A 257 -3.20 -30.20 15.13
N GLN A 258 -3.92 -30.50 14.06
CA GLN A 258 -4.84 -31.64 13.99
C GLN A 258 -4.10 -32.97 14.08
N GLU A 259 -2.97 -33.11 13.39
CA GLU A 259 -2.09 -34.29 13.46
C GLU A 259 -1.53 -34.47 14.87
N ALA A 260 -1.01 -33.40 15.48
CA ALA A 260 -0.53 -33.42 16.87
C ALA A 260 -1.62 -33.84 17.85
N ARG A 261 -2.82 -33.25 17.72
CA ARG A 261 -3.99 -33.64 18.54
C ARG A 261 -4.39 -35.10 18.32
N GLY A 262 -4.30 -35.61 17.09
CA GLY A 262 -4.54 -37.02 16.78
C GLY A 262 -3.54 -37.94 17.51
N SER A 263 -2.25 -37.58 17.47
CA SER A 263 -1.20 -38.30 18.20
C SER A 263 -1.42 -38.27 19.70
N ASP A 264 -1.75 -37.12 20.28
CA ASP A 264 -2.04 -36.99 21.71
C ASP A 264 -3.25 -37.82 22.12
N LYS A 265 -4.27 -37.92 21.26
CA LYS A 265 -5.44 -38.79 21.51
C LYS A 265 -5.07 -40.27 21.52
N ILE A 266 -4.16 -40.70 20.63
CA ILE A 266 -3.65 -42.08 20.64
C ILE A 266 -2.89 -42.35 21.94
N LYS A 267 -1.95 -41.47 22.32
CA LYS A 267 -1.20 -41.59 23.59
C LYS A 267 -2.11 -41.61 24.81
N LEU A 268 -3.16 -40.79 24.81
CA LEU A 268 -4.16 -40.79 25.87
C LEU A 268 -4.86 -42.16 25.96
N GLY A 269 -5.26 -42.73 24.82
CA GLY A 269 -5.85 -44.07 24.77
C GLY A 269 -4.88 -45.17 25.23
N GLU A 270 -3.60 -45.07 24.87
CA GLU A 270 -2.55 -45.97 25.37
C GLU A 270 -2.40 -45.88 26.89
N LEU A 271 -2.36 -44.66 27.46
CA LEU A 271 -2.32 -44.43 28.90
C LEU A 271 -3.59 -44.92 29.61
N GLU A 272 -4.76 -44.72 29.03
CA GLU A 272 -6.04 -45.25 29.54
C GLU A 272 -6.02 -46.78 29.58
N GLN A 273 -5.47 -47.42 28.54
CA GLN A 273 -5.31 -48.88 28.49
C GLN A 273 -4.27 -49.38 29.50
N GLU A 274 -3.14 -48.69 29.64
CA GLU A 274 -2.12 -48.99 30.66
C GLU A 274 -2.71 -48.87 32.07
N LEU A 275 -3.47 -47.81 32.35
CA LEU A 275 -4.22 -47.63 33.61
C LEU A 275 -5.20 -48.78 33.86
N ALA A 276 -5.96 -49.22 32.85
CA ALA A 276 -6.87 -50.35 32.98
C ALA A 276 -6.10 -51.65 33.30
N THR A 277 -4.96 -51.88 32.64
CA THR A 277 -4.13 -53.05 32.94
C THR A 277 -3.55 -52.98 34.36
N LEU A 278 -3.03 -51.84 34.80
CA LEU A 278 -2.54 -51.65 36.16
C LEU A 278 -3.65 -51.84 37.20
N HIS A 279 -4.85 -51.32 36.94
CA HIS A 279 -6.02 -51.52 37.79
C HIS A 279 -6.33 -53.02 37.94
N ASN A 280 -6.45 -53.74 36.82
CA ASN A 280 -6.70 -55.18 36.85
C ASN A 280 -5.59 -55.94 37.58
N THR A 281 -4.33 -55.60 37.33
CA THR A 281 -3.19 -56.23 38.01
C THR A 281 -3.21 -55.95 39.52
N SER A 282 -3.62 -54.74 39.91
CA SER A 282 -3.81 -54.36 41.32
C SER A 282 -4.95 -55.14 41.94
N GLU A 283 -6.09 -55.26 41.25
CA GLU A 283 -7.25 -56.01 41.72
C GLU A 283 -6.95 -57.51 41.84
N GLU A 284 -6.21 -58.10 40.88
CA GLU A 284 -5.70 -59.47 40.97
C GLU A 284 -4.78 -59.66 42.18
N LYS A 285 -3.87 -58.71 42.44
CA LYS A 285 -3.02 -58.75 43.64
C LYS A 285 -3.84 -58.60 44.91
N GLU A 286 -4.86 -57.76 44.92
CA GLU A 286 -5.75 -57.58 46.05
C GLU A 286 -6.55 -58.86 46.32
N GLN A 287 -7.13 -59.48 45.28
CA GLN A 287 -7.81 -60.77 45.36
C GLN A 287 -6.86 -61.89 45.82
N ALA A 288 -5.63 -61.94 45.31
CA ALA A 288 -4.61 -62.91 45.73
C ALA A 288 -4.22 -62.69 47.20
N SER A 289 -4.09 -61.44 47.64
CA SER A 289 -3.82 -61.10 49.04
C SER A 289 -5.00 -61.50 49.94
N ALA A 290 -6.24 -61.25 49.51
CA ALA A 290 -7.45 -61.64 50.22
C ALA A 290 -7.59 -63.17 50.31
N ALA A 291 -7.28 -63.89 49.23
CA ALA A 291 -7.23 -65.35 49.21
C ALA A 291 -6.15 -65.89 50.15
N THR A 292 -4.99 -65.25 50.21
CA THR A 292 -3.91 -65.61 51.15
C THR A 292 -4.33 -65.36 52.59
N ILE A 293 -4.94 -64.21 52.87
CA ILE A 293 -5.49 -63.88 54.20
C ILE A 293 -6.53 -64.92 54.60
N LYS A 294 -7.44 -65.30 53.70
CA LYS A 294 -8.44 -66.34 53.95
C LYS A 294 -7.80 -67.70 54.21
N ALA A 295 -6.81 -68.11 53.41
CA ALA A 295 -6.08 -69.36 53.62
C ALA A 295 -5.34 -69.38 54.98
N LEU A 296 -4.77 -68.25 55.39
CA LEU A 296 -4.17 -68.08 56.72
C LEU A 296 -5.23 -68.17 57.82
N GLN A 297 -6.40 -67.56 57.65
CA GLN A 297 -7.53 -67.67 58.58
C GLN A 297 -8.01 -69.12 58.72
N ASP A 298 -8.24 -69.81 57.60
CA ASP A 298 -8.64 -71.21 57.56
C ASP A 298 -7.58 -72.13 58.22
N SER A 299 -6.29 -71.85 57.97
CA SER A 299 -5.18 -72.56 58.62
C SER A 299 -5.13 -72.28 60.12
N LEU A 300 -5.37 -71.04 60.55
CA LEU A 300 -5.42 -70.66 61.96
C LEU A 300 -6.60 -71.33 62.67
N GLU A 301 -7.76 -71.38 62.03
CA GLU A 301 -8.95 -72.06 62.54
C GLU A 301 -8.72 -73.57 62.63
N ASN A 302 -8.12 -74.19 61.62
CA ASN A 302 -7.75 -75.60 61.65
C ASN A 302 -6.74 -75.90 62.77
N THR A 303 -5.73 -75.05 62.95
CA THR A 303 -4.75 -75.17 64.04
C THR A 303 -5.42 -74.99 65.40
N GLY A 304 -6.33 -74.02 65.54
CA GLY A 304 -7.13 -73.83 66.75
C GLY A 304 -8.05 -75.02 67.04
N ASN A 305 -8.64 -75.63 66.03
CA ASN A 305 -9.46 -76.84 66.15
C ASN A 305 -8.61 -78.06 66.54
N GLN A 306 -7.43 -78.23 65.95
CA GLN A 306 -6.47 -79.26 66.38
C GLN A 306 -6.05 -79.06 67.83
N LEU A 307 -5.79 -77.81 68.25
CA LEU A 307 -5.46 -77.46 69.62
C LEU A 307 -6.60 -77.86 70.58
N ARG A 308 -7.85 -77.53 70.25
CA ARG A 308 -9.03 -77.94 71.03
C ARG A 308 -9.19 -79.45 71.10
N VAL A 309 -8.91 -80.19 70.02
CA VAL A 309 -8.94 -81.66 70.04
C VAL A 309 -7.86 -82.21 70.96
N THR A 310 -6.63 -81.67 70.92
CA THR A 310 -5.57 -82.06 71.86
C THR A 310 -5.86 -81.66 73.30
N GLU A 311 -6.49 -80.51 73.55
CA GLU A 311 -6.91 -80.09 74.88
C GLU A 311 -8.03 -80.98 75.43
N VAL A 312 -9.00 -81.36 74.59
CA VAL A 312 -10.07 -82.31 74.95
C VAL A 312 -9.51 -83.70 75.20
N GLN A 313 -8.52 -84.15 74.42
CA GLN A 313 -7.85 -85.43 74.63
C GLN A 313 -7.00 -85.41 75.90
N ALA A 314 -6.24 -84.34 76.17
CA ALA A 314 -5.50 -84.17 77.41
C ALA A 314 -6.44 -84.11 78.63
N ALA A 315 -7.58 -83.43 78.53
CA ALA A 315 -8.61 -83.41 79.57
C ALA A 315 -9.24 -84.80 79.80
N LYS A 316 -9.38 -85.60 78.74
CA LYS A 316 -9.84 -86.99 78.81
C LYS A 316 -8.81 -87.88 79.51
N ASP A 317 -7.54 -87.76 79.18
CA ASP A 317 -6.44 -88.51 79.79
C ASP A 317 -6.28 -88.14 81.28
N ILE A 318 -6.42 -86.86 81.63
CA ILE A 318 -6.46 -86.39 83.03
C ILE A 318 -7.67 -86.99 83.78
N ARG A 319 -8.84 -87.01 83.16
CA ARG A 319 -10.07 -87.57 83.76
C ARG A 319 -9.96 -89.09 83.96
N GLU A 320 -9.29 -89.80 83.07
CA GLU A 320 -9.00 -91.23 83.18
C GLU A 320 -7.98 -91.53 84.29
N LEU A 321 -6.96 -90.68 84.46
CA LEU A 321 -6.02 -90.73 85.57
C LEU A 321 -6.72 -90.53 86.93
N ILE A 322 -7.63 -89.56 87.01
CA ILE A 322 -8.43 -89.29 88.22
C ILE A 322 -9.35 -90.47 88.53
N SER A 323 -10.00 -91.07 87.52
CA SER A 323 -10.85 -92.24 87.69
C SER A 323 -10.08 -93.45 88.25
N LYS A 324 -8.84 -93.64 87.80
CA LYS A 324 -7.93 -94.68 88.31
C LYS A 324 -7.53 -94.44 89.77
N HIS A 325 -7.24 -93.20 90.13
CA HIS A 325 -6.86 -92.82 91.50
C HIS A 325 -8.03 -92.94 92.50
N VAL A 326 -9.26 -92.60 92.08
CA VAL A 326 -10.47 -92.77 92.89
C VAL A 326 -10.81 -94.26 93.09
N SER A 327 -10.57 -95.12 92.10
CA SER A 327 -10.76 -96.57 92.21
C SER A 327 -9.76 -97.24 93.18
N GLU A 328 -8.53 -96.73 93.26
CA GLU A 328 -7.52 -97.17 94.23
C GLU A 328 -7.83 -96.69 95.66
N MET A 329 -8.32 -95.46 95.83
CA MET A 329 -8.75 -94.93 97.14
C MET A 329 -9.96 -95.69 97.75
N VAL A 330 -10.88 -96.19 96.92
CA VAL A 330 -12.03 -97.00 97.40
C VAL A 330 -11.60 -98.40 97.85
N LYS A 331 -10.50 -98.94 97.29
CA LYS A 331 -9.91 -100.21 97.77
C LYS A 331 -9.14 -100.08 99.09
N VAL A 332 -8.53 -98.93 99.36
CA VAL A 332 -7.83 -98.65 100.64
C VAL A 332 -8.82 -98.39 101.78
N LYS A 333 -9.95 -97.71 101.53
CA LYS A 333 -10.93 -97.38 102.57
C LYS A 333 -11.83 -98.54 103.03
N THR A 334 -11.71 -99.72 102.42
CA THR A 334 -12.47 -100.93 102.79
C THR A 334 -11.64 -101.91 103.65
N LEU A 335 -10.37 -101.59 103.94
CA LEU A 335 -9.48 -102.39 104.81
C LEU A 335 -9.13 -101.69 106.15
N GLU A 336 -9.48 -100.42 106.33
CA GLU A 336 -9.20 -99.64 107.56
C GLU A 336 -10.37 -99.56 108.57
N LEU A 337 -11.42 -100.39 108.42
CA LEU A 337 -12.52 -100.53 109.40
C LEU A 337 -12.66 -101.95 109.96
N THR A 338 -11.60 -102.76 109.85
CA THR A 338 -11.46 -104.10 110.44
C THR A 338 -10.13 -104.27 111.16
N GLU A 339 -9.55 -103.18 111.66
CA GLU A 339 -8.27 -103.13 112.39
C GLU A 339 -8.35 -102.38 113.74
N GLU A 340 -9.56 -102.02 114.19
CA GLU A 340 -9.82 -101.38 115.51
C GLU A 340 -10.47 -102.36 116.51
N SER A 341 -10.46 -103.66 116.19
CA SER A 341 -10.91 -104.79 117.04
C SER A 341 -9.76 -105.74 117.43
N LEU A 342 -8.50 -105.40 117.10
CA LEU A 342 -7.31 -106.21 117.41
C LEU A 342 -6.32 -105.50 118.35
N LEU A 343 -6.62 -104.27 118.78
CA LEU A 343 -5.82 -103.49 119.74
C LEU A 343 -6.32 -103.59 121.19
N THR A 344 -7.52 -104.14 121.42
CA THR A 344 -8.07 -104.35 122.78
C THR A 344 -7.63 -105.71 123.36
N ASP A 345 -7.46 -106.74 122.52
CA ASP A 345 -7.01 -108.08 122.93
C ASP A 345 -5.47 -108.21 123.07
N GLN A 346 -4.71 -107.22 122.57
CA GLN A 346 -3.25 -107.14 122.80
C GLN A 346 -2.86 -106.44 124.11
N THR A 347 -3.78 -105.72 124.76
CA THR A 347 -3.50 -105.09 126.07
C THR A 347 -3.69 -106.09 127.23
N GLU A 348 -4.65 -107.02 127.11
CA GLU A 348 -4.95 -108.04 128.13
C GLU A 348 -3.92 -109.19 128.16
N LEU A 349 -3.25 -109.48 127.03
CA LEU A 349 -2.13 -110.44 126.94
C LEU A 349 -0.78 -109.86 127.39
N ILE A 350 -0.62 -108.54 127.42
CA ILE A 350 0.57 -107.86 127.95
C ILE A 350 0.51 -107.78 129.49
N ASP A 351 -0.66 -107.55 130.08
CA ASP A 351 -0.85 -107.57 131.55
C ASP A 351 -0.71 -108.98 132.16
N GLN A 352 -1.11 -110.04 131.44
CA GLN A 352 -0.89 -111.42 131.89
C GLN A 352 0.59 -111.85 131.77
N ARG A 353 1.31 -111.38 130.75
CA ARG A 353 2.76 -111.65 130.58
C ARG A 353 3.60 -110.96 131.66
N ASP A 354 3.23 -109.75 132.06
CA ASP A 354 3.97 -108.97 133.07
C ASP A 354 3.63 -109.38 134.52
N GLN A 355 2.58 -110.18 134.73
CA GLN A 355 2.29 -110.87 135.99
C GLN A 355 3.08 -112.20 136.10
N TYR A 356 3.16 -113.01 135.03
CA TYR A 356 3.96 -114.24 134.99
C TYR A 356 5.47 -113.98 135.11
N LEU A 357 5.97 -112.85 134.60
CA LEU A 357 7.38 -112.46 134.74
C LEU A 357 7.72 -111.96 136.15
N ARG A 358 6.75 -111.43 136.92
CA ARG A 358 6.93 -111.08 138.34
C ARG A 358 6.98 -112.32 139.23
N ASP A 359 6.12 -113.31 139.01
CA ASP A 359 6.09 -114.55 139.79
C ASP A 359 7.33 -115.44 139.55
N ILE A 360 7.92 -115.38 138.35
CA ILE A 360 9.17 -116.11 138.02
C ILE A 360 10.41 -115.43 138.61
N GLU A 361 10.48 -114.10 138.63
CA GLU A 361 11.62 -113.37 139.21
C GLU A 361 11.61 -113.46 140.76
N GLU A 362 10.43 -113.49 141.39
CA GLU A 362 10.27 -113.66 142.84
C GLU A 362 10.67 -115.08 143.30
N GLN A 363 10.36 -116.12 142.53
CA GLN A 363 10.86 -117.49 142.78
C GLN A 363 12.37 -117.64 142.58
N LYS A 364 12.96 -116.88 141.65
CA LYS A 364 14.41 -116.85 141.40
C LYS A 364 15.17 -116.19 142.54
N GLN A 365 14.61 -115.14 143.12
CA GLN A 365 15.16 -114.43 144.28
C GLN A 365 15.09 -115.28 145.57
N ILE A 366 14.01 -116.03 145.78
CA ILE A 366 13.86 -116.96 146.91
C ILE A 366 14.81 -118.17 146.77
N SER A 367 14.98 -118.71 145.56
CA SER A 367 15.90 -119.83 145.31
C SER A 367 17.37 -119.45 145.46
N ALA A 368 17.77 -118.24 145.02
CA ALA A 368 19.12 -117.71 145.22
C ALA A 368 19.45 -117.43 146.69
N THR A 369 18.46 -116.99 147.49
CA THR A 369 18.64 -116.74 148.93
C THR A 369 18.74 -118.04 149.72
N THR A 370 18.04 -119.10 149.30
CA THR A 370 18.05 -120.43 149.93
C THR A 370 19.32 -121.22 149.61
N ILE A 371 19.90 -121.04 148.41
CA ILE A 371 21.15 -121.70 148.03
C ILE A 371 22.35 -121.13 148.80
N ASN A 372 22.42 -119.81 148.98
CA ASN A 372 23.51 -119.18 149.73
C ASN A 372 23.48 -119.52 151.23
N THR A 373 22.29 -119.62 151.84
CA THR A 373 22.16 -120.01 153.27
C THR A 373 22.47 -121.49 153.52
N LEU A 374 22.25 -122.37 152.54
CA LEU A 374 22.65 -123.79 152.62
C LEU A 374 24.16 -123.98 152.41
N GLN A 375 24.80 -123.12 151.61
CA GLN A 375 26.25 -123.15 151.40
C GLN A 375 27.02 -122.66 152.64
N ASP A 376 26.56 -121.58 153.27
CA ASP A 376 27.15 -121.06 154.52
C ASP A 376 26.99 -122.03 155.70
N SER A 377 25.90 -122.81 155.73
CA SER A 377 25.66 -123.80 156.79
C SER A 377 26.44 -125.10 156.59
N LEU A 378 26.71 -125.48 155.33
CA LEU A 378 27.55 -126.63 155.01
C LEU A 378 29.02 -126.40 155.42
N ASP A 379 29.52 -125.18 155.23
CA ASP A 379 30.85 -124.78 155.71
C ASP A 379 30.92 -124.70 157.24
N ALA A 380 29.85 -124.29 157.91
CA ALA A 380 29.75 -124.35 159.37
C ALA A 380 29.68 -125.79 159.91
N ALA A 381 29.02 -126.70 159.20
CA ALA A 381 28.93 -128.11 159.55
C ALA A 381 30.26 -128.86 159.38
N MET A 382 31.06 -128.51 158.35
CA MET A 382 32.42 -129.05 158.16
C MET A 382 33.42 -128.52 159.19
N LYS A 383 33.20 -127.32 159.73
CA LYS A 383 34.03 -126.77 160.82
C LYS A 383 33.73 -127.44 162.16
N ARG A 384 32.46 -127.72 162.46
CA ARG A 384 32.03 -128.32 163.73
C ARG A 384 32.28 -129.83 163.83
N THR A 385 32.34 -130.53 162.69
CA THR A 385 32.79 -131.94 162.65
C THR A 385 34.27 -132.09 162.93
N LYS A 386 35.09 -131.07 162.65
CA LYS A 386 36.49 -131.00 163.05
C LYS A 386 36.68 -130.78 164.56
N GLU A 387 35.81 -129.99 165.17
CA GLU A 387 35.79 -129.78 166.63
C GLU A 387 35.29 -131.04 167.38
N LEU A 388 34.38 -131.81 166.78
CA LEU A 388 33.96 -133.13 167.27
C LEU A 388 35.06 -134.19 167.24
N GLU A 389 36.11 -134.05 166.43
CA GLU A 389 37.27 -134.96 166.44
C GLU A 389 38.26 -134.64 167.58
N GLU A 390 38.36 -133.37 168.01
CA GLU A 390 39.24 -132.95 169.11
C GLU A 390 38.60 -133.16 170.50
N GLU A 391 37.28 -132.99 170.65
CA GLU A 391 36.58 -133.27 171.92
C GLU A 391 36.46 -134.78 172.20
N ASN A 392 36.39 -135.62 171.15
CA ASN A 392 36.38 -137.08 171.29
C ASN A 392 37.77 -137.62 171.74
N LEU A 393 38.82 -136.82 171.60
CA LEU A 393 40.14 -137.10 172.16
C LEU A 393 40.20 -136.81 173.68
N PHE A 394 39.35 -135.91 174.18
CA PHE A 394 39.23 -135.57 175.61
C PHE A 394 38.37 -136.59 176.39
N LEU A 395 37.41 -137.25 175.73
CA LEU A 395 36.68 -138.41 176.28
C LEU A 395 37.59 -139.61 176.60
N ILE A 396 38.78 -139.70 176.02
CA ILE A 396 39.67 -140.86 176.18
C ILE A 396 40.62 -140.74 177.40
N GLN A 397 40.87 -139.52 177.93
CA GLN A 397 41.85 -139.30 179.01
C GLN A 397 41.29 -139.22 180.44
N LEU A 398 39.98 -139.01 180.65
CA LEU A 398 39.39 -138.92 182.00
C LEU A 398 38.79 -140.24 182.52
N PHE A 399 38.74 -141.28 181.68
CA PHE A 399 38.34 -142.64 182.04
C PHE A 399 39.13 -143.32 183.19
N PRO A 400 40.36 -142.89 183.58
CA PRO A 400 41.06 -143.47 184.73
C PRO A 400 40.80 -142.81 186.10
N VAL A 401 40.17 -141.63 186.20
CA VAL A 401 40.21 -140.82 187.45
C VAL A 401 39.00 -140.95 188.39
N ILE A 402 37.80 -141.31 187.94
CA ILE A 402 36.65 -141.47 188.87
C ILE A 402 36.08 -142.89 188.76
N LYS A 403 36.96 -143.83 189.11
CA LYS A 403 36.69 -145.25 189.35
C LYS A 403 36.87 -145.60 190.84
N ASN A 404 36.98 -144.58 191.71
CA ASN A 404 37.40 -144.67 193.12
C ASN A 404 36.62 -143.75 194.07
N ILE A 405 35.33 -143.48 193.80
CA ILE A 405 34.49 -142.74 194.76
C ILE A 405 33.59 -143.73 195.51
N ASP A 406 33.74 -143.70 196.83
CA ASP A 406 33.35 -144.73 197.79
C ASP A 406 31.88 -144.56 198.24
N GLY A 407 31.30 -145.63 198.77
CA GLY A 407 29.86 -145.78 199.08
C GLY A 407 29.26 -144.82 200.13
N GLN A 408 30.00 -143.79 200.58
CA GLN A 408 29.50 -142.73 201.46
C GLN A 408 29.54 -141.32 200.82
N GLU A 409 30.21 -141.11 199.69
CA GLU A 409 30.20 -139.81 198.96
C GLU A 409 29.02 -139.69 197.98
N ILE A 410 28.33 -140.81 197.72
CA ILE A 410 27.12 -140.89 196.88
C ILE A 410 25.87 -140.32 197.59
N GLU A 411 25.88 -140.20 198.92
CA GLU A 411 24.72 -139.68 199.68
C GLU A 411 24.87 -138.20 200.08
N THR A 412 26.10 -137.66 200.13
CA THR A 412 26.35 -136.20 200.28
C THR A 412 26.10 -135.45 198.97
N LEU A 413 26.40 -136.05 197.81
CA LEU A 413 26.04 -135.52 196.49
C LEU A 413 24.53 -135.62 196.17
N LYS A 414 23.78 -136.48 196.88
CA LYS A 414 22.30 -136.50 196.82
C LYS A 414 21.63 -135.47 197.74
N GLN A 415 22.31 -134.99 198.78
CA GLN A 415 21.81 -133.93 199.67
C GLN A 415 22.24 -132.53 199.24
N GLU A 416 23.41 -132.33 198.62
CA GLU A 416 23.82 -131.02 198.08
C GLU A 416 23.12 -130.64 196.76
N LEU A 417 22.58 -131.58 195.99
CA LEU A 417 21.77 -131.28 194.80
C LEU A 417 20.25 -131.28 195.05
N ALA A 418 19.81 -131.72 196.23
CA ALA A 418 18.45 -131.46 196.71
C ALA A 418 18.37 -130.13 197.50
N GLN A 419 19.51 -129.50 197.84
CA GLN A 419 19.60 -128.32 198.71
C GLN A 419 20.41 -127.14 198.10
N VAL A 420 20.84 -127.23 196.84
CA VAL A 420 21.17 -126.09 195.97
C VAL A 420 20.24 -126.19 194.75
N GLY A 421 19.40 -125.22 194.46
CA GLY A 421 19.30 -123.91 195.07
C GLY A 421 17.97 -123.30 194.68
N ASP A 422 17.09 -123.23 195.67
CA ASP A 422 15.96 -122.31 195.76
C ASP A 422 16.44 -120.94 196.33
N GLU A 423 17.71 -120.57 196.05
CA GLU A 423 18.21 -119.19 195.92
C GLU A 423 18.58 -119.05 194.44
N SER A 424 17.85 -118.34 193.62
CA SER A 424 16.82 -117.36 193.86
C SER A 424 15.97 -117.38 192.57
N LYS A 425 14.67 -117.08 192.59
CA LYS A 425 14.25 -115.71 192.87
C LYS A 425 15.24 -114.69 192.28
N THR A 426 15.58 -114.86 191.00
CA THR A 426 15.47 -113.78 190.02
C THR A 426 15.18 -114.33 188.64
#